data_AF-A0A6C0AWR6-F1
#
_entry.id   AF-A0A6C0AWR6-F1
#
_cell.length_a   1.000
_cell.length_b   1.000
_cell.length_c   1.000
_cell.angle_alpha   90.00
_cell.angle_beta   90.00
_cell.angle_gamma   90.00
#
_symmetry.space_group_name_H-M   'P 1'
#
loop_
_entity.id
_entity.type
_entity.pdbx_description
1 polymer ?
#
loop_
_entity_poly.entity_id
_entity_poly.type
_entity_poly.pdbx_seq_one_letter_code
_entity_poly.pdbx_strand_id
1 'polypeptide(L)'
;MPDVCDKLNFQECELAILRQAVDDAQHIKSKKRVNTPEIKKIIEIVEEFIQRRSLICYGGTAINNILPENEQFYDYTLEIPDYDFFSVHPVKDAKDLTDIYIKNGYLEVEAKAGVHYGTYKVYVNFIPVADITYLHPEIFYNIKSDCKIRNNIYYAPVNFLRMSMYLELSRPAGDTSRWEKVLRRLTLLNKHYPIEDKVCVYNDFQRSLHTKKLKEEPLFELLKDTLIKEDVVFFGGYASYLYSKYMPKNIRKLFSKTPDFDVLSIDVEKTKDAILSSLKKYDEVKATYHKKIGEIIPKHYEITIGKDTVVFIYQTIGCHSYNKLKIKKKAVKVATIDTMLSLYLAFRYANRQYYDTDRILCMSNFLYEVQQHNRLHQKGLLKRFSLDCEGTQSTLESIRSEKNDKYYELDRNSRDYERWFLKYTPGKKKTDKIKHTRKRRRHRKHNKSIKKETVQNVFDLYHNI
;
A
#
# COMPACT_ATOMS: atom_id res chain seq x y z
N MET A 1 5.72 -8.52 41.91
CA MET A 1 7.19 -8.51 41.73
C MET A 1 7.87 -9.89 41.83
N PRO A 2 7.20 -11.06 41.60
CA PRO A 2 7.93 -12.29 41.24
C PRO A 2 7.99 -12.59 39.73
N ASP A 3 6.96 -12.28 38.94
CA ASP A 3 6.82 -12.87 37.59
C ASP A 3 7.81 -12.42 36.51
N VAL A 4 8.43 -11.24 36.62
CA VAL A 4 9.25 -10.68 35.51
C VAL A 4 10.63 -11.35 35.40
N CYS A 5 11.12 -11.96 36.47
CA CYS A 5 12.47 -12.50 36.55
C CYS A 5 12.52 -14.03 36.68
N ASP A 6 11.37 -14.70 36.63
CA ASP A 6 11.34 -16.16 36.72
C ASP A 6 12.07 -16.78 35.51
N LYS A 7 13.16 -17.51 35.81
CA LYS A 7 14.07 -18.18 34.86
C LYS A 7 15.08 -17.29 34.13
N LEU A 8 15.22 -16.01 34.49
CA LEU A 8 16.23 -15.12 33.93
C LEU A 8 17.49 -15.09 34.80
N ASN A 9 18.67 -14.92 34.19
CA ASN A 9 19.88 -14.64 34.96
C ASN A 9 19.86 -13.20 35.53
N PHE A 10 20.79 -12.85 36.43
CA PHE A 10 20.81 -11.54 37.08
C PHE A 10 20.79 -10.37 36.09
N GLN A 11 21.61 -10.43 35.03
CA GLN A 11 21.72 -9.37 34.02
C GLN A 11 20.45 -9.28 33.17
N GLU A 12 19.85 -10.43 32.83
CA GLU A 12 18.59 -10.49 32.08
C GLU A 12 17.40 -9.97 32.91
N CYS A 13 17.38 -10.28 34.21
CA CYS A 13 16.39 -9.75 35.15
C CYS A 13 16.54 -8.23 35.32
N GLU A 14 17.77 -7.73 35.49
CA GLU A 14 18.04 -6.29 35.56
C GLU A 14 17.58 -5.56 34.28
N LEU A 15 17.87 -6.12 33.11
CA LEU A 15 17.39 -5.59 31.83
C LEU A 15 15.87 -5.66 31.69
N ALA A 16 15.23 -6.73 32.17
CA ALA A 16 13.77 -6.85 32.14
C ALA A 16 13.09 -5.82 33.04
N ILE A 17 13.65 -5.57 34.24
CA ILE A 17 13.20 -4.52 35.15
C ILE A 17 13.36 -3.13 34.50
N LEU A 18 14.52 -2.86 33.89
CA LEU A 18 14.76 -1.61 33.18
C LEU A 18 13.77 -1.42 32.02
N ARG A 19 13.54 -2.45 31.20
CA ARG A 19 12.57 -2.42 30.09
C ARG A 19 11.17 -2.10 30.60
N GLN A 20 10.72 -2.78 31.66
CA GLN A 20 9.42 -2.49 32.28
C GLN A 20 9.33 -1.05 32.78
N ALA A 21 10.36 -0.54 33.47
CA ALA A 21 10.38 0.84 33.94
C ALA A 21 10.36 1.87 32.80
N VAL A 22 11.06 1.57 31.69
CA VAL A 22 11.03 2.39 30.47
C VAL A 22 9.62 2.38 29.85
N ASP A 23 8.99 1.21 29.75
CA ASP A 23 7.63 1.07 29.21
C ASP A 23 6.61 1.83 30.07
N ASP A 24 6.67 1.69 31.39
CA ASP A 24 5.81 2.40 32.33
C ASP A 24 5.99 3.93 32.23
N ALA A 25 7.24 4.40 32.17
CA ALA A 25 7.57 5.82 32.03
C ALA A 25 7.06 6.38 30.70
N GLN A 26 7.22 5.64 29.60
CA GLN A 26 6.69 6.00 28.29
C GLN A 26 5.16 6.05 28.30
N HIS A 27 4.51 5.05 28.89
CA HIS A 27 3.06 4.98 29.03
C HIS A 27 2.49 6.19 29.79
N ILE A 28 3.08 6.56 30.93
CA ILE A 28 2.67 7.73 31.71
C ILE A 28 2.81 9.02 30.90
N LYS A 29 3.93 9.18 30.18
CA LYS A 29 4.21 10.37 29.37
C LYS A 29 3.26 10.49 28.18
N SER A 30 3.01 9.39 27.48
CA SER A 30 2.08 9.29 26.36
C SER A 30 0.65 9.60 26.78
N LYS A 31 0.17 8.99 27.87
CA LYS A 31 -1.18 9.24 28.42
C LYS A 31 -1.40 10.71 28.80
N LYS A 32 -0.41 11.35 29.41
CA LYS A 32 -0.48 12.80 29.76
C LYS A 32 -0.55 13.68 28.52
N ARG A 33 0.19 13.33 27.46
CA ARG A 33 0.21 14.10 26.20
C ARG A 33 -1.12 14.03 25.45
N VAL A 34 -1.66 12.82 25.26
CA VAL A 34 -2.87 12.60 24.46
C VAL A 34 -4.12 13.19 25.11
N ASN A 35 -4.19 13.17 26.44
CA ASN A 35 -5.38 13.62 27.17
C ASN A 35 -5.48 15.14 27.35
N THR A 36 -4.56 15.92 26.78
CA THR A 36 -4.68 17.38 26.84
C THR A 36 -5.87 17.88 25.99
N PRO A 37 -6.61 18.91 26.43
CA PRO A 37 -7.73 19.47 25.67
C PRO A 37 -7.33 19.92 24.25
N GLU A 38 -6.10 20.40 24.10
CA GLU A 38 -5.53 20.80 22.81
C GLU A 38 -5.47 19.62 21.82
N ILE A 39 -4.91 18.47 22.23
CA ILE A 39 -4.79 17.29 21.36
C ILE A 39 -6.16 16.73 21.01
N LYS A 40 -7.08 16.64 21.98
CA LYS A 40 -8.46 16.22 21.71
C LYS A 40 -9.11 17.11 20.66
N LYS A 41 -8.91 18.43 20.74
CA LYS A 41 -9.45 19.36 19.75
C LYS A 41 -8.80 19.21 18.38
N ILE A 42 -7.51 18.87 18.31
CA ILE A 42 -6.85 18.55 17.04
C ILE A 42 -7.52 17.33 16.39
N ILE A 43 -7.72 16.26 17.15
CA ILE A 43 -8.35 15.02 16.66
C ILE A 43 -9.78 15.28 16.17
N GLU A 44 -10.59 16.00 16.96
CA GLU A 44 -11.95 16.38 16.57
C GLU A 44 -11.99 17.14 15.23
N ILE A 45 -11.09 18.12 15.03
CA ILE A 45 -11.07 18.95 13.81
C ILE A 45 -10.76 18.10 12.56
N VAL A 46 -9.80 17.18 12.63
CA VAL A 46 -9.47 16.31 11.48
C VAL A 46 -10.60 15.32 11.21
N GLU A 47 -11.22 14.75 12.24
CA GLU A 47 -12.36 13.85 12.09
C GLU A 47 -13.56 14.55 11.45
N GLU A 48 -13.95 15.73 11.94
CA GLU A 48 -15.01 16.56 11.36
C GLU A 48 -14.70 16.92 9.90
N PHE A 49 -13.44 17.23 9.59
CA PHE A 49 -13.01 17.52 8.23
C PHE A 49 -13.20 16.32 7.29
N ILE A 50 -12.73 15.14 7.71
CA ILE A 50 -12.86 13.88 6.95
C ILE A 50 -14.34 13.56 6.71
N GLN A 51 -15.18 13.66 7.76
CA GLN A 51 -16.62 13.42 7.67
C GLN A 51 -17.29 14.36 6.66
N ARG A 52 -17.07 15.67 6.81
CA ARG A 52 -17.69 16.70 5.96
C ARG A 52 -17.27 16.59 4.49
N ARG A 53 -16.01 16.23 4.24
CA ARG A 53 -15.50 16.01 2.88
C ARG A 53 -15.80 14.62 2.34
N SER A 54 -16.32 13.72 3.20
CA SER A 54 -16.56 12.31 2.91
C SER A 54 -15.33 11.64 2.28
N LEU A 55 -14.18 11.85 2.91
CA LEU A 55 -12.89 11.25 2.53
C LEU A 55 -12.78 9.84 3.10
N ILE A 56 -11.89 9.04 2.54
CA ILE A 56 -11.80 7.60 2.83
C ILE A 56 -10.52 7.31 3.62
N CYS A 57 -10.65 7.01 4.90
CA CYS A 57 -9.54 6.57 5.73
C CYS A 57 -9.02 5.20 5.28
N TYR A 58 -7.69 5.03 5.25
CA TYR A 58 -7.04 3.76 4.92
C TYR A 58 -5.93 3.43 5.93
N GLY A 59 -5.11 2.42 5.63
CA GLY A 59 -3.92 2.12 6.41
C GLY A 59 -4.20 1.52 7.78
N GLY A 60 -3.29 1.77 8.73
CA GLY A 60 -3.36 1.19 10.07
C GLY A 60 -4.62 1.63 10.83
N THR A 61 -4.93 2.93 10.78
CA THR A 61 -6.08 3.53 11.47
C THR A 61 -7.39 2.96 10.94
N ALA A 62 -7.51 2.77 9.62
CA ALA A 62 -8.69 2.13 9.05
C ALA A 62 -8.84 0.66 9.47
N ILE A 63 -7.76 -0.13 9.42
CA ILE A 63 -7.80 -1.53 9.86
C ILE A 63 -8.20 -1.60 11.34
N ASN A 64 -7.60 -0.77 12.20
CA ASN A 64 -7.91 -0.72 13.62
C ASN A 64 -9.40 -0.42 13.85
N ASN A 65 -9.89 0.67 13.27
CA ASN A 65 -11.21 1.19 13.60
C ASN A 65 -12.35 0.32 13.08
N ILE A 66 -12.12 -0.54 12.08
CA ILE A 66 -13.12 -1.51 11.63
C ILE A 66 -13.11 -2.80 12.47
N LEU A 67 -12.08 -3.08 13.26
CA LEU A 67 -12.05 -4.28 14.11
C LEU A 67 -13.00 -4.15 15.31
N PRO A 68 -13.39 -5.27 15.94
CA PRO A 68 -13.98 -5.26 17.27
C PRO A 68 -13.06 -4.56 18.27
N GLU A 69 -13.63 -3.83 19.23
CA GLU A 69 -12.86 -2.99 20.18
C GLU A 69 -11.78 -3.78 20.93
N ASN A 70 -12.08 -5.01 21.36
CA ASN A 70 -11.16 -5.88 22.09
C ASN A 70 -10.02 -6.46 21.23
N GLU A 71 -10.07 -6.26 19.92
CA GLU A 71 -9.07 -6.73 18.95
C GLU A 71 -8.36 -5.54 18.28
N GLN A 72 -8.64 -4.31 18.70
CA GLN A 72 -7.92 -3.12 18.24
C GLN A 72 -6.48 -3.14 18.76
N PHE A 73 -5.55 -2.75 17.89
CA PHE A 73 -4.11 -2.76 18.18
C PHE A 73 -3.53 -1.35 18.39
N TYR A 74 -4.34 -0.30 18.24
CA TYR A 74 -4.00 1.04 18.69
C TYR A 74 -4.75 1.38 19.97
N ASP A 75 -4.02 1.93 20.94
CA ASP A 75 -4.60 2.50 22.15
C ASP A 75 -4.65 4.03 22.02
N TYR A 76 -5.82 4.55 21.65
CA TYR A 76 -6.03 6.00 21.52
C TYR A 76 -6.07 6.75 22.86
N THR A 77 -5.95 6.06 23.99
CA THR A 77 -5.69 6.70 25.28
C THR A 77 -4.22 7.04 25.49
N LEU A 78 -3.34 6.42 24.70
CA LEU A 78 -1.88 6.56 24.77
C LEU A 78 -1.28 7.18 23.51
N GLU A 79 -1.89 6.95 22.34
CA GLU A 79 -1.37 7.38 21.05
C GLU A 79 -2.33 8.35 20.33
N ILE A 80 -1.76 9.35 19.66
CA ILE A 80 -2.52 10.24 18.79
C ILE A 80 -2.72 9.50 17.46
N PRO A 81 -3.96 9.37 16.96
CA PRO A 81 -4.21 8.74 15.67
C PRO A 81 -3.53 9.55 14.56
N ASP A 82 -2.74 8.86 13.72
CA ASP A 82 -2.27 9.39 12.45
C ASP A 82 -3.32 9.04 11.39
N TYR A 83 -4.01 10.05 10.87
CA TYR A 83 -5.10 9.86 9.91
C TYR A 83 -4.57 9.81 8.48
N ASP A 84 -4.43 8.60 7.95
CA ASP A 84 -4.23 8.34 6.53
C ASP A 84 -5.59 8.34 5.80
N PHE A 85 -5.80 9.23 4.82
CA PHE A 85 -7.03 9.20 4.01
C PHE A 85 -6.82 9.59 2.54
N PHE A 86 -7.63 8.98 1.68
CA PHE A 86 -7.64 9.27 0.25
C PHE A 86 -8.45 10.52 -0.08
N SER A 87 -7.98 11.25 -1.08
CA SER A 87 -8.69 12.37 -1.70
C SER A 87 -8.44 12.40 -3.21
N VAL A 88 -9.43 12.88 -3.98
CA VAL A 88 -9.26 13.21 -5.40
C VAL A 88 -8.58 14.58 -5.61
N HIS A 89 -8.52 15.42 -4.57
CA HIS A 89 -7.95 16.77 -4.59
C HIS A 89 -7.06 17.05 -3.35
N PRO A 90 -6.04 16.21 -3.09
CA PRO A 90 -5.35 16.20 -1.79
C PRO A 90 -4.58 17.49 -1.48
N VAL A 91 -4.05 18.21 -2.49
CA VAL A 91 -3.43 19.54 -2.30
C VAL A 91 -4.42 20.53 -1.69
N LYS A 92 -5.64 20.57 -2.25
CA LYS A 92 -6.69 21.48 -1.79
C LYS A 92 -7.14 21.09 -0.39
N ASP A 93 -7.38 19.80 -0.15
CA ASP A 93 -7.82 19.32 1.15
C ASP A 93 -6.76 19.57 2.24
N ALA A 94 -5.46 19.43 1.93
CA ALA A 94 -4.37 19.75 2.87
C ALA A 94 -4.34 21.23 3.24
N LYS A 95 -4.54 22.13 2.27
CA LYS A 95 -4.64 23.58 2.50
C LYS A 95 -5.89 23.94 3.32
N ASP A 96 -7.04 23.39 2.95
CA ASP A 96 -8.31 23.66 3.63
C ASP A 96 -8.25 23.19 5.09
N LEU A 97 -7.68 22.01 5.36
CA LEU A 97 -7.48 21.51 6.72
C LEU A 97 -6.50 22.40 7.51
N THR A 98 -5.41 22.83 6.88
CA THR A 98 -4.47 23.79 7.47
C THR A 98 -5.15 25.10 7.87
N ASP A 99 -6.00 25.64 7.00
CA ASP A 99 -6.71 26.90 7.25
C ASP A 99 -7.72 26.78 8.40
N ILE A 100 -8.36 25.61 8.54
CA ILE A 100 -9.27 25.33 9.66
C ILE A 100 -8.50 25.37 10.97
N TYR A 101 -7.31 24.75 11.05
CA TYR A 101 -6.48 24.83 12.26
C TYR A 101 -6.06 26.27 12.58
N ILE A 102 -5.59 27.05 11.59
CA ILE A 102 -5.27 28.47 11.81
C ILE A 102 -6.49 29.25 12.31
N LYS A 103 -7.68 28.98 11.78
CA LYS A 103 -8.93 29.63 12.21
C LYS A 103 -9.30 29.27 13.65
N ASN A 104 -8.94 28.07 14.11
CA ASN A 104 -9.13 27.60 15.48
C ASN A 104 -8.01 28.07 16.44
N GLY A 105 -7.10 28.94 16.01
CA GLY A 105 -6.11 29.58 16.88
C GLY A 105 -4.75 28.87 16.98
N TYR A 106 -4.55 27.78 16.25
CA TYR A 106 -3.24 27.13 16.17
C TYR A 106 -2.25 28.01 15.38
N LEU A 107 -1.01 28.11 15.85
CA LEU A 107 0.00 29.03 15.30
C LEU A 107 0.94 28.33 14.30
N GLU A 108 1.48 27.18 14.70
CA GLU A 108 2.46 26.43 13.91
C GLU A 108 1.75 25.33 13.12
N VAL A 109 1.09 25.71 12.02
CA VAL A 109 0.40 24.79 11.12
C VAL A 109 1.06 24.81 9.75
N GLU A 110 1.36 23.62 9.23
CA GLU A 110 2.01 23.42 7.93
C GLU A 110 1.36 22.27 7.18
N ALA A 111 1.04 22.49 5.90
CA ALA A 111 0.84 21.41 4.93
C ALA A 111 2.05 21.34 4.01
N LYS A 112 2.60 20.14 3.79
CA LYS A 112 3.72 19.92 2.88
C LYS A 112 3.61 18.62 2.09
N ALA A 113 4.28 18.56 0.93
CA ALA A 113 4.39 17.33 0.18
C ALA A 113 5.12 16.24 1.00
N GLY A 114 4.57 15.03 1.01
CA GLY A 114 5.17 13.84 1.60
C GLY A 114 6.34 13.32 0.77
N VAL A 115 7.00 12.24 1.21
CA VAL A 115 8.13 11.64 0.48
C VAL A 115 7.66 11.11 -0.88
N HIS A 116 6.56 10.36 -0.91
CA HIS A 116 5.94 9.87 -2.12
C HIS A 116 5.10 10.96 -2.78
N TYR A 117 5.19 11.06 -4.11
CA TYR A 117 4.35 11.96 -4.89
C TYR A 117 2.86 11.67 -4.64
N GLY A 118 2.03 12.71 -4.64
CA GLY A 118 0.59 12.58 -4.42
C GLY A 118 0.15 12.43 -2.95
N THR A 119 1.08 12.29 -2.01
CA THR A 119 0.79 12.31 -0.56
C THR A 119 1.18 13.65 0.06
N TYR A 120 0.35 14.22 0.93
CA TYR A 120 0.59 15.50 1.60
C TYR A 120 0.36 15.36 3.09
N LYS A 121 1.25 15.93 3.88
CA LYS A 121 1.25 15.81 5.34
C LYS A 121 0.83 17.13 5.96
N VAL A 122 -0.12 17.09 6.90
CA VAL A 122 -0.55 18.24 7.70
C VAL A 122 0.01 18.10 9.12
N TYR A 123 0.69 19.15 9.57
CA TYR A 123 1.26 19.25 10.91
C TYR A 123 0.58 20.38 11.67
N VAL A 124 0.28 20.14 12.95
CA VAL A 124 -0.24 21.13 13.89
C VAL A 124 0.65 21.13 15.13
N ASN A 125 1.28 22.26 15.44
CA ASN A 125 2.23 22.40 16.54
C ASN A 125 3.30 21.28 16.53
N PHE A 126 3.83 21.01 15.33
CA PHE A 126 4.83 19.95 15.05
C PHE A 126 4.35 18.50 15.20
N ILE A 127 3.06 18.29 15.48
CA ILE A 127 2.43 16.98 15.55
C ILE A 127 1.93 16.60 14.15
N PRO A 128 2.30 15.44 13.60
CA PRO A 128 1.69 14.93 12.38
C PRO A 128 0.23 14.56 12.68
N VAL A 129 -0.70 15.13 11.93
CA VAL A 129 -2.14 14.94 12.16
C VAL A 129 -2.79 14.14 11.04
N ALA A 130 -2.35 14.34 9.80
CA ALA A 130 -2.96 13.71 8.65
C ALA A 130 -1.99 13.51 7.49
N ASP A 131 -2.15 12.37 6.82
CA ASP A 131 -1.58 12.02 5.53
C ASP A 131 -2.72 11.94 4.50
N ILE A 132 -2.72 12.89 3.55
CA ILE A 132 -3.74 13.02 2.51
C ILE A 132 -3.17 12.53 1.19
N THR A 133 -3.68 11.41 0.70
CA THR A 133 -3.11 10.72 -0.47
C THR A 133 -4.04 10.80 -1.66
N TYR A 134 -3.48 11.14 -2.82
CA TYR A 134 -4.21 11.13 -4.08
C TYR A 134 -4.72 9.72 -4.39
N LEU A 135 -5.99 9.61 -4.73
CA LEU A 135 -6.54 8.40 -5.36
C LEU A 135 -7.27 8.80 -6.63
N HIS A 136 -7.01 8.06 -7.71
CA HIS A 136 -7.65 8.30 -9.00
C HIS A 136 -9.18 8.29 -8.85
N PRO A 137 -9.93 9.26 -9.42
CA PRO A 137 -11.37 9.40 -9.20
C PRO A 137 -12.16 8.12 -9.45
N GLU A 138 -11.84 7.38 -10.53
CA GLU A 138 -12.47 6.10 -10.84
C GLU A 138 -12.34 5.11 -9.68
N ILE A 139 -11.13 4.91 -9.16
CA ILE A 139 -10.91 4.01 -8.02
C ILE A 139 -11.55 4.58 -6.75
N PHE A 140 -11.39 5.87 -6.49
CA PHE A 140 -11.92 6.52 -5.29
C PHE A 140 -13.43 6.30 -5.16
N TYR A 141 -14.20 6.53 -6.22
CA TYR A 141 -15.65 6.33 -6.19
C TYR A 141 -16.04 4.85 -6.15
N ASN A 142 -15.29 3.97 -6.83
CA ASN A 142 -15.54 2.53 -6.77
C ASN A 142 -15.30 1.94 -5.37
N ILE A 143 -14.26 2.39 -4.64
CA ILE A 143 -14.03 1.90 -3.28
C ILE A 143 -15.00 2.54 -2.27
N LYS A 144 -15.49 3.75 -2.56
CA LYS A 144 -16.39 4.49 -1.66
C LYS A 144 -17.73 3.80 -1.46
N SER A 145 -18.25 3.10 -2.48
CA SER A 145 -19.50 2.33 -2.38
C SER A 145 -19.40 1.15 -1.40
N ASP A 146 -18.19 0.58 -1.26
CA ASP A 146 -17.94 -0.63 -0.47
C ASP A 146 -17.33 -0.30 0.92
N CYS A 147 -17.22 0.99 1.26
CA CYS A 147 -16.60 1.45 2.50
C CYS A 147 -17.36 0.97 3.74
N LYS A 148 -16.61 0.68 4.81
CA LYS A 148 -17.19 0.54 6.15
C LYS A 148 -17.36 1.91 6.76
N ILE A 149 -18.56 2.22 7.25
CA ILE A 149 -18.85 3.51 7.89
C ILE A 149 -18.92 3.29 9.40
N ARG A 150 -18.13 4.06 10.17
CA ARG A 150 -18.22 4.14 11.63
C ARG A 150 -18.07 5.60 12.02
N ASN A 151 -18.94 6.09 12.91
CA ASN A 151 -18.97 7.50 13.34
C ASN A 151 -18.96 8.49 12.15
N ASN A 152 -19.73 8.18 11.10
CA ASN A 152 -19.80 8.95 9.84
C ASN A 152 -18.47 9.12 9.08
N ILE A 153 -17.42 8.38 9.46
CA ILE A 153 -16.15 8.31 8.73
C ILE A 153 -16.19 7.08 7.82
N TYR A 154 -15.79 7.29 6.55
CA TYR A 154 -15.62 6.21 5.59
C TYR A 154 -14.25 5.56 5.78
N TYR A 155 -14.23 4.27 6.07
CA TYR A 155 -13.03 3.45 6.11
C TYR A 155 -12.97 2.58 4.85
N ALA A 156 -11.78 2.49 4.25
CA ALA A 156 -11.56 1.75 3.02
C ALA A 156 -12.09 0.31 3.12
N PRO A 157 -12.64 -0.26 2.02
CA PRO A 157 -13.19 -1.61 2.04
C PRO A 157 -12.17 -2.64 2.53
N VAL A 158 -12.64 -3.67 3.23
CA VAL A 158 -11.79 -4.77 3.75
C VAL A 158 -10.91 -5.36 2.65
N ASN A 159 -11.47 -5.64 1.48
CA ASN A 159 -10.74 -6.22 0.36
C ASN A 159 -9.70 -5.24 -0.23
N PHE A 160 -9.91 -3.93 -0.12
CA PHE A 160 -8.91 -2.92 -0.51
C PHE A 160 -7.76 -2.86 0.51
N LEU A 161 -8.07 -2.89 1.80
CA LEU A 161 -7.06 -2.96 2.86
C LEU A 161 -6.21 -4.24 2.73
N ARG A 162 -6.87 -5.37 2.49
CA ARG A 162 -6.25 -6.67 2.19
C ARG A 162 -5.33 -6.60 0.97
N MET A 163 -5.80 -6.01 -0.13
CA MET A 163 -5.00 -5.78 -1.34
C MET A 163 -3.69 -5.05 -1.00
N SER A 164 -3.78 -3.94 -0.26
CA SER A 164 -2.61 -3.14 0.07
C SER A 164 -1.60 -3.91 0.94
N MET A 165 -2.07 -4.73 1.88
CA MET A 165 -1.19 -5.57 2.70
C MET A 165 -0.52 -6.67 1.90
N TYR A 166 -1.25 -7.34 0.99
CA TYR A 166 -0.65 -8.31 0.09
C TYR A 166 0.37 -7.68 -0.87
N LEU A 167 0.10 -6.47 -1.34
CA LEU A 167 1.03 -5.72 -2.17
C LEU A 167 2.37 -5.52 -1.46
N GLU A 168 2.35 -5.06 -0.21
CA GLU A 168 3.56 -4.88 0.61
C GLU A 168 4.32 -6.20 0.82
N LEU A 169 3.61 -7.28 1.19
CA LEU A 169 4.22 -8.61 1.39
C LEU A 169 4.77 -9.22 0.10
N SER A 170 4.27 -8.77 -1.06
CA SER A 170 4.67 -9.26 -2.37
C SER A 170 5.87 -8.51 -2.98
N ARG A 171 6.39 -7.46 -2.31
CA ARG A 171 7.46 -6.59 -2.81
C ARG A 171 8.76 -6.73 -2.00
N PRO A 172 9.61 -7.74 -2.29
CA PRO A 172 10.84 -7.97 -1.52
C PRO A 172 11.91 -6.89 -1.71
N ALA A 173 11.84 -6.11 -2.79
CA ALA A 173 12.69 -4.93 -2.99
C ALA A 173 12.09 -3.64 -2.37
N GLY A 174 10.92 -3.73 -1.73
CA GLY A 174 10.29 -2.64 -0.98
C GLY A 174 10.79 -2.57 0.46
N ASP A 175 10.01 -1.94 1.34
CA ASP A 175 10.34 -1.84 2.77
C ASP A 175 9.94 -3.11 3.53
N THR A 176 10.86 -4.09 3.55
CA THR A 176 10.66 -5.38 4.22
C THR A 176 10.63 -5.28 5.75
N SER A 177 11.08 -4.16 6.34
CA SER A 177 10.99 -3.94 7.79
C SER A 177 9.54 -3.91 8.29
N ARG A 178 8.59 -3.65 7.38
CA ARG A 178 7.16 -3.60 7.67
C ARG A 178 6.46 -4.95 7.63
N TRP A 179 7.09 -5.98 7.07
CA TRP A 179 6.41 -7.25 6.75
C TRP A 179 5.80 -7.93 7.96
N GLU A 180 6.51 -7.95 9.10
CA GLU A 180 5.98 -8.55 10.32
C GLU A 180 4.68 -7.86 10.77
N LYS A 181 4.71 -6.53 10.84
CA LYS A 181 3.56 -5.70 11.21
C LYS A 181 2.40 -5.87 10.23
N VAL A 182 2.69 -5.91 8.94
CA VAL A 182 1.68 -6.12 7.88
C VAL A 182 1.05 -7.50 8.00
N LEU A 183 1.84 -8.57 8.18
CA LEU A 183 1.33 -9.93 8.30
C LEU A 183 0.45 -10.13 9.53
N ARG A 184 0.84 -9.56 10.69
CA ARG A 184 0.02 -9.59 11.92
C ARG A 184 -1.35 -8.94 11.68
N ARG A 185 -1.38 -7.75 11.07
CA ARG A 185 -2.62 -7.03 10.74
C ARG A 185 -3.47 -7.76 9.71
N LEU A 186 -2.86 -8.32 8.67
CA LEU A 186 -3.56 -9.10 7.66
C LEU A 186 -4.20 -10.36 8.26
N THR A 187 -3.50 -11.04 9.16
CA THR A 187 -4.01 -12.22 9.86
C THR A 187 -5.24 -11.86 10.70
N LEU A 188 -5.15 -10.75 11.46
CA LEU A 188 -6.24 -10.24 12.27
C LEU A 188 -7.44 -9.80 11.41
N LEU A 189 -7.19 -9.08 10.31
CA LEU A 189 -8.23 -8.67 9.36
C LEU A 189 -8.93 -9.89 8.77
N ASN A 190 -8.18 -10.91 8.34
CA ASN A 190 -8.76 -12.14 7.78
C ASN A 190 -9.55 -12.96 8.80
N LYS A 191 -9.19 -12.92 10.09
CA LYS A 191 -9.93 -13.57 11.19
C LYS A 191 -11.34 -12.98 11.34
N HIS A 192 -11.45 -11.64 11.32
CA HIS A 192 -12.73 -10.95 11.56
C HIS A 192 -13.53 -10.69 10.29
N TYR A 193 -12.85 -10.63 9.16
CA TYR A 193 -13.45 -10.38 7.86
C TYR A 193 -12.88 -11.39 6.86
N PRO A 194 -13.31 -12.66 6.89
CA PRO A 194 -12.87 -13.63 5.89
C PRO A 194 -13.18 -13.14 4.48
N ILE A 195 -12.52 -13.71 3.47
CA ILE A 195 -12.91 -13.47 2.08
C ILE A 195 -14.25 -14.19 1.88
N GLU A 196 -15.35 -13.49 2.19
CA GLU A 196 -16.71 -14.04 2.03
C GLU A 196 -16.98 -14.32 0.56
N ASP A 197 -17.55 -15.49 0.31
CA ASP A 197 -18.27 -15.75 -0.93
C ASP A 197 -19.62 -16.38 -0.61
N LYS A 198 -20.70 -15.65 -0.85
CA LYS A 198 -22.05 -16.21 -0.68
C LYS A 198 -22.41 -17.16 -1.81
N VAL A 199 -21.72 -17.13 -2.96
CA VAL A 199 -21.99 -18.01 -4.09
C VAL A 199 -20.73 -18.18 -4.95
N CYS A 200 -19.69 -18.87 -4.44
CA CYS A 200 -18.71 -19.45 -5.35
C CYS A 200 -19.38 -20.61 -6.09
N VAL A 201 -19.96 -20.33 -7.25
CA VAL A 201 -20.19 -21.39 -8.22
C VAL A 201 -18.83 -21.74 -8.77
N TYR A 202 -18.21 -22.75 -8.17
CA TYR A 202 -16.87 -23.29 -8.44
C TYR A 202 -16.59 -23.68 -9.91
N ASN A 203 -17.48 -23.35 -10.85
CA ASN A 203 -17.40 -23.74 -12.25
C ASN A 203 -16.64 -22.73 -13.15
N ASP A 204 -16.39 -21.49 -12.70
CA ASP A 204 -15.83 -20.42 -13.56
C ASP A 204 -14.51 -19.79 -13.04
N PHE A 205 -13.56 -20.59 -12.54
CA PHE A 205 -12.24 -20.08 -12.11
C PHE A 205 -11.33 -19.61 -13.27
N GLN A 206 -11.61 -20.10 -14.47
CA GLN A 206 -10.91 -19.71 -15.71
C GLN A 206 -11.91 -19.05 -16.63
N ARG A 207 -11.46 -18.10 -17.46
CA ARG A 207 -12.32 -17.46 -18.46
C ARG A 207 -12.97 -18.51 -19.37
N SER A 208 -14.29 -18.41 -19.53
CA SER A 208 -15.03 -19.29 -20.43
C SER A 208 -14.66 -18.96 -21.87
N LEU A 209 -14.10 -19.93 -22.59
CA LEU A 209 -13.85 -19.82 -24.03
C LEU A 209 -15.10 -20.29 -24.78
N HIS A 210 -15.71 -19.41 -25.58
CA HIS A 210 -16.89 -19.71 -26.37
C HIS A 210 -16.55 -20.61 -27.58
N THR A 211 -15.35 -20.47 -28.14
CA THR A 211 -14.95 -21.18 -29.34
C THR A 211 -14.32 -22.54 -29.02
N LYS A 212 -14.96 -23.65 -29.42
CA LYS A 212 -14.45 -25.02 -29.17
C LYS A 212 -13.05 -25.27 -29.75
N LYS A 213 -12.72 -24.71 -30.93
CA LYS A 213 -11.38 -24.78 -31.55
C LYS A 213 -10.28 -24.14 -30.71
N LEU A 214 -10.61 -23.17 -29.84
CA LEU A 214 -9.64 -22.53 -28.96
C LEU A 214 -9.40 -23.33 -27.67
N LYS A 215 -10.18 -24.37 -27.40
CA LYS A 215 -9.98 -25.27 -26.25
C LYS A 215 -8.93 -26.36 -26.50
N GLU A 216 -8.29 -26.35 -27.67
CA GLU A 216 -7.34 -27.39 -28.06
C GLU A 216 -5.96 -27.21 -27.39
N GLU A 217 -5.37 -28.32 -26.93
CA GLU A 217 -4.05 -28.37 -26.29
C GLU A 217 -2.91 -27.68 -27.09
N PRO A 218 -2.90 -27.67 -28.44
CA PRO A 218 -1.87 -26.99 -29.23
C PRO A 218 -1.81 -25.47 -29.02
N LEU A 219 -2.95 -24.78 -28.88
CA LEU A 219 -2.96 -23.33 -28.66
C LEU A 219 -2.45 -22.99 -27.25
N PHE A 220 -2.89 -23.76 -26.25
CA PHE A 220 -2.39 -23.64 -24.89
C PHE A 220 -0.87 -23.82 -24.81
N GLU A 221 -0.34 -24.90 -25.40
CA GLU A 221 1.10 -25.17 -25.37
C GLU A 221 1.90 -24.12 -26.17
N LEU A 222 1.39 -23.66 -27.32
CA LEU A 222 2.01 -22.58 -28.10
C LEU A 222 2.13 -21.28 -27.29
N LEU A 223 1.02 -20.79 -26.74
CA LEU A 223 1.02 -19.54 -25.97
C LEU A 223 1.89 -19.66 -24.72
N LYS A 224 1.77 -20.77 -23.98
CA LYS A 224 2.60 -21.03 -22.80
C LYS A 224 4.08 -21.02 -23.15
N ASP A 225 4.48 -21.67 -24.24
CA ASP A 225 5.88 -21.73 -24.66
C ASP A 225 6.41 -20.37 -25.12
N THR A 226 5.59 -19.59 -25.84
CA THR A 226 5.91 -18.20 -26.20
C THR A 226 6.12 -17.34 -24.94
N LEU A 227 5.19 -17.41 -23.99
CA LEU A 227 5.25 -16.65 -22.74
C LEU A 227 6.48 -17.03 -21.88
N ILE A 228 6.78 -18.33 -21.78
CA ILE A 228 8.01 -18.80 -21.08
C ILE A 228 9.27 -18.25 -21.75
N LYS A 229 9.30 -18.19 -23.10
CA LYS A 229 10.44 -17.65 -23.84
C LYS A 229 10.65 -16.15 -23.60
N GLU A 230 9.56 -15.40 -23.41
CA GLU A 230 9.59 -13.98 -23.05
C GLU A 230 9.87 -13.73 -21.56
N ASP A 231 10.16 -14.79 -20.78
CA ASP A 231 10.59 -14.73 -19.39
C ASP A 231 9.61 -14.00 -18.44
N VAL A 232 8.32 -14.05 -18.77
CA VAL A 232 7.23 -13.39 -18.03
C VAL A 232 6.86 -14.13 -16.73
N VAL A 233 6.16 -13.45 -15.82
CA VAL A 233 5.61 -14.05 -14.61
C VAL A 233 4.14 -14.38 -14.78
N PHE A 234 3.77 -15.66 -14.67
CA PHE A 234 2.38 -16.10 -14.73
C PHE A 234 1.64 -15.84 -13.42
N PHE A 235 0.45 -15.23 -13.48
CA PHE A 235 -0.40 -15.01 -12.31
C PHE A 235 -1.90 -15.29 -12.56
N GLY A 236 -2.31 -15.59 -13.80
CA GLY A 236 -3.71 -15.88 -14.17
C GLY A 236 -4.11 -17.36 -14.13
N GLY A 237 -4.90 -17.79 -15.11
CA GLY A 237 -5.45 -19.14 -15.22
C GLY A 237 -4.41 -20.27 -15.13
N TYR A 238 -3.28 -20.15 -15.84
CA TYR A 238 -2.20 -21.15 -15.75
C TYR A 238 -1.57 -21.24 -14.36
N ALA A 239 -1.33 -20.10 -13.69
CA ALA A 239 -0.79 -20.08 -12.34
C ALA A 239 -1.79 -20.73 -11.35
N SER A 240 -3.07 -20.39 -11.48
CA SER A 240 -4.15 -20.96 -10.67
C SER A 240 -4.28 -22.48 -10.86
N TYR A 241 -4.16 -22.97 -12.10
CA TYR A 241 -4.08 -24.40 -12.40
C TYR A 241 -2.88 -25.07 -11.70
N LEU A 242 -1.71 -24.43 -11.65
CA LEU A 242 -0.55 -24.98 -10.93
C LEU A 242 -0.78 -25.06 -9.42
N TYR A 243 -1.38 -24.02 -8.82
CA TYR A 243 -1.75 -24.02 -7.40
C TYR A 243 -2.84 -25.05 -7.06
N SER A 244 -3.77 -25.32 -7.98
CA SER A 244 -4.85 -26.31 -7.77
C SER A 244 -4.34 -27.73 -7.49
N LYS A 245 -3.10 -28.04 -7.89
CA LYS A 245 -2.47 -29.35 -7.65
C LYS A 245 -2.21 -29.63 -6.17
N TYR A 246 -2.22 -28.58 -5.34
CA TYR A 246 -2.07 -28.67 -3.89
C TYR A 246 -3.41 -28.73 -3.15
N MET A 247 -4.52 -28.85 -3.89
CA MET A 247 -5.88 -28.95 -3.35
C MET A 247 -6.49 -30.34 -3.61
N PRO A 248 -7.53 -30.73 -2.83
CA PRO A 248 -8.28 -31.95 -3.04
C PRO A 248 -8.78 -32.13 -4.48
N LYS A 249 -8.94 -33.40 -4.92
CA LYS A 249 -9.27 -33.77 -6.32
C LYS A 249 -10.54 -33.08 -6.85
N ASN A 250 -11.55 -32.87 -5.99
CA ASN A 250 -12.80 -32.19 -6.34
C ASN A 250 -12.62 -30.71 -6.66
N ILE A 251 -11.59 -30.05 -6.11
CA ILE A 251 -11.22 -28.68 -6.46
C ILE A 251 -10.30 -28.69 -7.68
N ARG A 252 -9.32 -29.60 -7.72
CA ARG A 252 -8.37 -29.72 -8.83
C ARG A 252 -9.05 -29.89 -10.20
N LYS A 253 -10.16 -30.64 -10.27
CA LYS A 253 -10.91 -30.89 -11.52
C LYS A 253 -11.58 -29.65 -12.12
N LEU A 254 -11.68 -28.56 -11.34
CA LEU A 254 -12.27 -27.29 -11.78
C LEU A 254 -11.29 -26.45 -12.60
N PHE A 255 -10.00 -26.81 -12.56
CA PHE A 255 -8.95 -26.16 -13.32
C PHE A 255 -8.52 -27.08 -14.46
N SER A 256 -8.47 -26.52 -15.66
CA SER A 256 -8.12 -27.24 -16.88
C SER A 256 -7.00 -26.51 -17.63
N LYS A 257 -6.37 -27.20 -18.59
CA LYS A 257 -5.38 -26.59 -19.48
C LYS A 257 -6.08 -25.82 -20.59
N THR A 258 -6.60 -24.64 -20.28
CA THR A 258 -7.19 -23.71 -21.26
C THR A 258 -6.20 -22.56 -21.54
N PRO A 259 -6.21 -21.99 -22.75
CA PRO A 259 -5.40 -20.81 -23.09
C PRO A 259 -5.95 -19.54 -22.42
N ASP A 260 -5.89 -19.53 -21.09
CA ASP A 260 -6.26 -18.44 -20.20
C ASP A 260 -5.01 -18.02 -19.43
N PHE A 261 -4.38 -16.93 -19.89
CA PHE A 261 -3.12 -16.44 -19.34
C PHE A 261 -3.24 -14.99 -18.88
N ASP A 262 -2.81 -14.73 -17.65
CA ASP A 262 -2.48 -13.38 -17.20
C ASP A 262 -1.03 -13.37 -16.76
N VAL A 263 -0.26 -12.42 -17.28
CA VAL A 263 1.18 -12.36 -17.08
C VAL A 263 1.65 -10.96 -16.72
N LEU A 264 2.69 -10.87 -15.89
CA LEU A 264 3.45 -9.64 -15.67
C LEU A 264 4.67 -9.63 -16.60
N SER A 265 4.92 -8.48 -17.22
CA SER A 265 6.08 -8.23 -18.08
C SER A 265 6.72 -6.87 -17.78
N ILE A 266 8.04 -6.81 -17.87
CA ILE A 266 8.80 -5.55 -17.84
C ILE A 266 8.61 -4.78 -19.16
N ASP A 267 8.34 -5.46 -20.27
CA ASP A 267 8.09 -4.83 -21.56
C ASP A 267 6.85 -5.44 -22.21
N VAL A 268 5.70 -4.81 -21.95
CA VAL A 268 4.41 -5.27 -22.47
C VAL A 268 4.31 -5.21 -23.99
N GLU A 269 5.06 -4.32 -24.66
CA GLU A 269 5.01 -4.18 -26.12
C GLU A 269 5.79 -5.31 -26.79
N LYS A 270 7.01 -5.57 -26.32
CA LYS A 270 7.81 -6.72 -26.77
C LYS A 270 7.07 -8.03 -26.56
N THR A 271 6.50 -8.26 -25.37
CA THR A 271 5.74 -9.49 -25.09
C THR A 271 4.51 -9.60 -26.01
N LYS A 272 3.78 -8.49 -26.23
CA LYS A 272 2.65 -8.45 -27.16
C LYS A 272 3.08 -8.83 -28.59
N ASP A 273 4.17 -8.26 -29.09
CA ASP A 273 4.67 -8.54 -30.45
C ASP A 273 5.14 -10.00 -30.62
N ALA A 274 5.76 -10.58 -29.59
CA ALA A 274 6.12 -11.99 -29.59
C ALA A 274 4.90 -12.91 -29.67
N ILE A 275 3.85 -12.60 -28.91
CA ILE A 275 2.59 -13.37 -28.92
C ILE A 275 1.91 -13.26 -30.28
N LEU A 276 1.74 -12.05 -30.81
CA LEU A 276 1.15 -11.84 -32.14
C LEU A 276 1.94 -12.59 -33.23
N SER A 277 3.28 -12.58 -33.13
CA SER A 277 4.13 -13.33 -34.04
C SER A 277 3.93 -14.84 -33.97
N SER A 278 3.68 -15.37 -32.76
CA SER A 278 3.39 -16.80 -32.57
C SER A 278 1.99 -17.20 -33.08
N LEU A 279 1.06 -16.24 -33.11
CA LEU A 279 -0.34 -16.45 -33.50
C LEU A 279 -0.63 -16.16 -34.98
N LYS A 280 0.37 -15.91 -35.83
CA LYS A 280 0.20 -15.57 -37.27
C LYS A 280 -0.68 -16.52 -38.08
N LYS A 281 -0.82 -17.77 -37.64
CA LYS A 281 -1.62 -18.83 -38.28
C LYS A 281 -3.07 -18.90 -37.79
N TYR A 282 -3.45 -18.04 -36.85
CA TYR A 282 -4.82 -17.93 -36.34
C TYR A 282 -5.45 -16.67 -36.94
N ASP A 283 -6.70 -16.81 -37.38
CA ASP A 283 -7.49 -15.68 -37.85
C ASP A 283 -8.09 -14.89 -36.67
N GLU A 284 -8.50 -13.65 -36.93
CA GLU A 284 -9.20 -12.78 -35.97
C GLU A 284 -8.43 -12.48 -34.66
N VAL A 285 -7.09 -12.49 -34.71
CA VAL A 285 -6.25 -12.10 -33.58
C VAL A 285 -6.23 -10.57 -33.45
N LYS A 286 -6.57 -10.04 -32.27
CA LYS A 286 -6.52 -8.60 -31.98
C LYS A 286 -5.79 -8.32 -30.67
N ALA A 287 -4.99 -7.25 -30.66
CA ALA A 287 -4.37 -6.70 -29.47
C ALA A 287 -5.01 -5.35 -29.12
N THR A 288 -5.61 -5.24 -27.94
CA THR A 288 -6.23 -4.00 -27.44
C THR A 288 -5.35 -3.42 -26.34
N TYR A 289 -4.98 -2.14 -26.48
CA TYR A 289 -4.22 -1.42 -25.45
C TYR A 289 -5.16 -0.81 -24.40
N HIS A 290 -4.82 -1.02 -23.13
CA HIS A 290 -5.51 -0.46 -21.98
C HIS A 290 -4.57 0.45 -21.19
N LYS A 291 -4.99 1.72 -21.01
CA LYS A 291 -4.23 2.72 -20.23
C LYS A 291 -4.21 2.34 -18.75
N LYS A 292 -3.15 2.77 -18.05
CA LYS A 292 -3.07 2.63 -16.58
C LYS A 292 -4.19 3.41 -15.88
N ILE A 293 -4.64 2.92 -14.72
CA ILE A 293 -5.63 3.59 -13.86
C ILE A 293 -5.00 3.82 -12.49
N GLY A 294 -4.74 5.09 -12.18
CA GLY A 294 -4.03 5.46 -10.96
C GLY A 294 -2.69 4.73 -10.84
N GLU A 295 -2.37 4.33 -9.61
CA GLU A 295 -1.15 3.58 -9.25
C GLU A 295 -1.39 2.07 -9.09
N ILE A 296 -2.65 1.64 -9.23
CA ILE A 296 -3.09 0.29 -8.90
C ILE A 296 -3.15 -0.61 -10.14
N ILE A 297 -3.69 -0.10 -11.25
CA ILE A 297 -3.86 -0.88 -12.47
C ILE A 297 -2.82 -0.44 -13.50
N PRO A 298 -1.83 -1.28 -13.82
CA PRO A 298 -0.85 -0.94 -14.83
C PRO A 298 -1.45 -0.80 -16.23
N LYS A 299 -0.70 -0.13 -17.11
CA LYS A 299 -0.94 -0.25 -18.55
C LYS A 299 -0.82 -1.73 -18.94
N HIS A 300 -1.68 -2.18 -19.83
CA HIS A 300 -1.71 -3.59 -20.23
C HIS A 300 -2.24 -3.76 -21.64
N TYR A 301 -1.94 -4.92 -22.22
CA TYR A 301 -2.54 -5.36 -23.47
C TYR A 301 -3.47 -6.55 -23.21
N GLU A 302 -4.55 -6.57 -23.98
CA GLU A 302 -5.47 -7.69 -24.08
C GLU A 302 -5.32 -8.33 -25.46
N ILE A 303 -5.04 -9.63 -25.51
CA ILE A 303 -5.00 -10.40 -26.75
C ILE A 303 -6.26 -11.26 -26.83
N THR A 304 -7.00 -11.09 -27.92
CA THR A 304 -8.23 -11.82 -28.22
C THR A 304 -8.10 -12.60 -29.52
N ILE A 305 -8.81 -13.72 -29.61
CA ILE A 305 -9.01 -14.48 -30.85
C ILE A 305 -10.53 -14.59 -31.05
N GLY A 306 -11.05 -13.93 -32.08
CA GLY A 306 -12.50 -13.75 -32.24
C GLY A 306 -13.09 -12.94 -31.09
N LYS A 307 -13.92 -13.57 -30.25
CA LYS A 307 -14.53 -12.96 -29.04
C LYS A 307 -13.86 -13.37 -27.74
N ASP A 308 -12.94 -14.32 -27.79
CA ASP A 308 -12.37 -14.95 -26.61
C ASP A 308 -11.03 -14.29 -26.24
N THR A 309 -10.92 -13.80 -25.01
CA THR A 309 -9.65 -13.28 -24.49
C THR A 309 -8.75 -14.44 -24.06
N VAL A 310 -7.52 -14.47 -24.60
CA VAL A 310 -6.56 -15.55 -24.36
C VAL A 310 -5.38 -15.12 -23.49
N VAL A 311 -4.97 -13.84 -23.58
CA VAL A 311 -3.85 -13.32 -22.78
C VAL A 311 -4.12 -11.89 -22.32
N PHE A 312 -3.93 -11.61 -21.04
CA PHE A 312 -3.63 -10.26 -20.57
C PHE A 312 -2.15 -10.11 -20.22
N ILE A 313 -1.54 -9.01 -20.65
CA ILE A 313 -0.12 -8.69 -20.45
C ILE A 313 -0.02 -7.39 -19.65
N TYR A 314 0.30 -7.50 -18.37
CA TYR A 314 0.37 -6.35 -17.46
C TYR A 314 1.80 -5.89 -17.26
N GLN A 315 1.99 -4.57 -17.31
CA GLN A 315 3.28 -3.95 -17.01
C GLN A 315 3.58 -4.08 -15.50
N THR A 316 4.80 -4.48 -15.14
CA THR A 316 5.24 -4.43 -13.74
C THR A 316 5.29 -2.98 -13.22
N ILE A 317 4.69 -2.72 -12.05
CA ILE A 317 4.67 -1.40 -11.37
C ILE A 317 5.54 -1.36 -10.10
N GLY A 318 6.29 -2.42 -9.86
CA GLY A 318 7.16 -2.63 -8.71
C GLY A 318 7.83 -3.99 -8.86
N CYS A 319 8.70 -4.36 -7.91
CA CYS A 319 9.31 -5.69 -7.92
C CYS A 319 8.34 -6.71 -7.31
N HIS A 320 7.56 -7.39 -8.14
CA HIS A 320 6.56 -8.35 -7.70
C HIS A 320 7.16 -9.75 -7.53
N SER A 321 7.00 -10.34 -6.35
CA SER A 321 7.59 -11.63 -6.01
C SER A 321 7.01 -12.78 -6.83
N TYR A 322 7.87 -13.74 -7.17
CA TYR A 322 7.50 -14.97 -7.86
C TYR A 322 8.34 -16.16 -7.37
N ASN A 323 7.92 -17.35 -7.77
CA ASN A 323 8.63 -18.61 -7.57
C ASN A 323 9.05 -19.19 -8.92
N LYS A 324 10.29 -19.69 -9.02
CA LYS A 324 10.81 -20.39 -10.20
C LYS A 324 10.51 -21.88 -10.09
N LEU A 325 9.84 -22.44 -11.08
CA LEU A 325 9.57 -23.87 -11.21
C LEU A 325 10.31 -24.45 -12.40
N LYS A 326 10.82 -25.69 -12.27
CA LYS A 326 11.39 -26.44 -13.40
C LYS A 326 10.34 -27.41 -13.95
N ILE A 327 9.78 -27.08 -15.11
CA ILE A 327 8.75 -27.90 -15.79
C ILE A 327 9.28 -28.33 -17.15
N LYS A 328 9.41 -29.65 -17.38
CA LYS A 328 9.97 -30.22 -18.63
C LYS A 328 11.30 -29.56 -19.05
N LYS A 329 12.21 -29.37 -18.09
CA LYS A 329 13.52 -28.68 -18.23
C LYS A 329 13.46 -27.17 -18.51
N LYS A 330 12.28 -26.56 -18.68
CA LYS A 330 12.12 -25.11 -18.78
C LYS A 330 11.94 -24.48 -17.40
N ALA A 331 12.52 -23.31 -17.19
CA ALA A 331 12.24 -22.48 -16.01
C ALA A 331 10.95 -21.69 -16.25
N VAL A 332 10.03 -21.72 -15.29
CA VAL A 332 8.74 -21.04 -15.35
C VAL A 332 8.60 -20.17 -14.11
N LYS A 333 8.39 -18.87 -14.30
CA LYS A 333 8.14 -17.93 -13.20
C LYS A 333 6.63 -17.88 -12.91
N VAL A 334 6.24 -18.20 -11.67
CA VAL A 334 4.84 -18.12 -11.25
C VAL A 334 4.74 -17.17 -10.06
N ALA A 335 3.87 -16.18 -10.16
CA ALA A 335 3.65 -15.21 -9.09
C ALA A 335 3.35 -15.93 -7.77
N THR A 336 3.86 -15.40 -6.66
CA THR A 336 3.48 -15.89 -5.34
C THR A 336 1.99 -15.64 -5.09
N ILE A 337 1.40 -16.37 -4.14
CA ILE A 337 0.01 -16.14 -3.73
C ILE A 337 -0.20 -14.69 -3.28
N ASP A 338 0.76 -14.11 -2.54
CA ASP A 338 0.70 -12.72 -2.10
C ASP A 338 0.65 -11.76 -3.31
N THR A 339 1.48 -11.98 -4.34
CA THR A 339 1.41 -11.21 -5.60
C THR A 339 0.06 -11.39 -6.29
N MET A 340 -0.44 -12.62 -6.45
CA MET A 340 -1.72 -12.89 -7.13
C MET A 340 -2.90 -12.24 -6.39
N LEU A 341 -2.95 -12.35 -5.06
CA LEU A 341 -3.99 -11.72 -4.24
C LEU A 341 -3.95 -10.19 -4.32
N SER A 342 -2.75 -9.60 -4.37
CA SER A 342 -2.62 -8.16 -4.56
C SER A 342 -3.24 -7.70 -5.88
N LEU A 343 -3.00 -8.44 -6.98
CA LEU A 343 -3.49 -8.09 -8.31
C LEU A 343 -4.99 -8.33 -8.46
N TYR A 344 -5.49 -9.50 -8.05
CA TYR A 344 -6.91 -9.82 -8.14
C TYR A 344 -7.77 -8.85 -7.33
N LEU A 345 -7.40 -8.58 -6.07
CA LEU A 345 -8.15 -7.65 -5.26
C LEU A 345 -8.04 -6.19 -5.75
N ALA A 346 -6.94 -5.84 -6.44
CA ALA A 346 -6.82 -4.56 -7.14
C ALA A 346 -7.80 -4.45 -8.32
N PHE A 347 -7.90 -5.51 -9.14
CA PHE A 347 -8.76 -5.54 -10.33
C PHE A 347 -10.24 -5.38 -10.00
N ARG A 348 -10.69 -5.87 -8.84
CA ARG A 348 -12.06 -5.65 -8.32
C ARG A 348 -12.49 -4.19 -8.37
N TYR A 349 -11.59 -3.25 -8.07
CA TYR A 349 -11.92 -1.83 -7.95
C TYR A 349 -11.65 -1.02 -9.23
N ALA A 350 -11.27 -1.68 -10.33
CA ALA A 350 -10.97 -1.04 -11.60
C ALA A 350 -12.22 -0.75 -12.44
N ASN A 351 -13.41 -1.27 -12.07
CA ASN A 351 -14.69 -1.11 -12.78
C ASN A 351 -14.59 -1.27 -14.31
N ARG A 352 -14.04 -2.40 -14.74
CA ARG A 352 -13.95 -2.77 -16.16
C ARG A 352 -14.86 -3.95 -16.43
N GLN A 353 -15.59 -3.90 -17.56
CA GLN A 353 -16.50 -4.98 -17.96
C GLN A 353 -15.82 -6.35 -18.09
N TYR A 354 -14.53 -6.38 -18.43
CA TYR A 354 -13.76 -7.62 -18.56
C TYR A 354 -13.26 -8.19 -17.21
N TYR A 355 -13.39 -7.42 -16.12
CA TYR A 355 -13.15 -7.90 -14.77
C TYR A 355 -14.45 -8.36 -14.13
N ASP A 356 -14.63 -9.67 -14.09
CA ASP A 356 -15.68 -10.31 -13.32
C ASP A 356 -15.32 -10.26 -11.83
N THR A 357 -16.03 -9.42 -11.07
CA THR A 357 -15.78 -9.19 -9.64
C THR A 357 -16.01 -10.43 -8.79
N ASP A 358 -16.97 -11.28 -9.18
CA ASP A 358 -17.35 -12.47 -8.44
C ASP A 358 -16.31 -13.56 -8.70
N ARG A 359 -15.90 -13.75 -9.96
CA ARG A 359 -14.76 -14.61 -10.31
C ARG A 359 -13.48 -14.20 -9.57
N ILE A 360 -13.19 -12.91 -9.52
CA ILE A 360 -12.01 -12.35 -8.83
C ILE A 360 -12.04 -12.70 -7.33
N LEU A 361 -13.19 -12.55 -6.68
CA LEU A 361 -13.33 -12.92 -5.27
C LEU A 361 -13.19 -14.42 -5.06
N CYS A 362 -13.85 -15.25 -5.89
CA CYS A 362 -13.69 -16.69 -5.82
C CYS A 362 -12.23 -17.12 -5.97
N MET A 363 -11.52 -16.52 -6.94
CA MET A 363 -10.11 -16.81 -7.15
C MET A 363 -9.25 -16.39 -5.96
N SER A 364 -9.56 -15.23 -5.37
CA SER A 364 -8.90 -14.75 -4.17
C SER A 364 -9.14 -15.67 -2.97
N ASN A 365 -10.37 -16.14 -2.79
CA ASN A 365 -10.70 -17.10 -1.74
C ASN A 365 -9.99 -18.44 -1.95
N PHE A 366 -10.01 -19.00 -3.16
CA PHE A 366 -9.26 -20.21 -3.51
C PHE A 366 -7.77 -20.09 -3.17
N LEU A 367 -7.13 -18.99 -3.57
CA LEU A 367 -5.70 -18.76 -3.30
C LEU A 367 -5.43 -18.61 -1.80
N TYR A 368 -6.32 -17.94 -1.08
CA TYR A 368 -6.25 -17.84 0.37
C TYR A 368 -6.32 -19.22 1.03
N GLU A 369 -7.24 -20.09 0.61
CA GLU A 369 -7.37 -21.46 1.12
C GLU A 369 -6.13 -22.31 0.83
N VAL A 370 -5.60 -22.25 -0.41
CA VAL A 370 -4.33 -22.90 -0.77
C VAL A 370 -3.23 -22.44 0.17
N GLN A 371 -3.15 -21.14 0.45
CA GLN A 371 -2.17 -20.58 1.36
C GLN A 371 -2.36 -21.07 2.79
N GLN A 372 -3.60 -21.10 3.32
CA GLN A 372 -3.86 -21.53 4.69
C GLN A 372 -3.47 -22.99 4.92
N HIS A 373 -3.85 -23.89 3.99
CA HIS A 373 -3.51 -25.30 4.07
C HIS A 373 -2.00 -25.57 3.98
N ASN A 374 -1.22 -24.68 3.36
CA ASN A 374 0.18 -24.90 3.04
C ASN A 374 1.15 -23.87 3.68
N ARG A 375 0.69 -23.07 4.65
CA ARG A 375 1.36 -21.84 5.11
C ARG A 375 2.82 -22.00 5.56
N LEU A 376 3.20 -23.18 6.06
CA LEU A 376 4.53 -23.50 6.58
C LEU A 376 5.40 -24.35 5.64
N HIS A 377 4.91 -24.71 4.44
CA HIS A 377 5.65 -25.60 3.54
C HIS A 377 6.93 -24.99 2.95
N GLN A 378 6.92 -23.67 2.68
CA GLN A 378 8.09 -22.89 2.24
C GLN A 378 8.95 -23.52 1.13
N LYS A 379 8.31 -24.21 0.17
CA LYS A 379 9.01 -24.95 -0.90
C LYS A 379 8.33 -24.82 -2.24
N GLY A 380 9.13 -24.79 -3.31
CA GLY A 380 8.65 -24.74 -4.69
C GLY A 380 7.63 -23.62 -4.90
N LEU A 381 6.47 -23.96 -5.45
CA LEU A 381 5.41 -22.99 -5.74
C LEU A 381 4.76 -22.39 -4.47
N LEU A 382 4.82 -23.11 -3.35
CA LEU A 382 4.23 -22.73 -2.07
C LEU A 382 5.18 -21.90 -1.19
N LYS A 383 6.37 -21.54 -1.70
CA LYS A 383 7.28 -20.64 -1.00
C LYS A 383 6.62 -19.25 -0.92
N ARG A 384 6.49 -18.73 0.30
CA ARG A 384 6.05 -17.34 0.54
C ARG A 384 7.26 -16.48 0.84
N PHE A 385 7.08 -15.17 0.78
CA PHE A 385 8.15 -14.20 1.06
C PHE A 385 9.38 -14.43 0.17
N SER A 386 9.13 -14.80 -1.09
CA SER A 386 10.20 -15.00 -2.07
C SER A 386 10.92 -13.68 -2.33
N LEU A 387 12.25 -13.74 -2.37
CA LEU A 387 13.10 -12.60 -2.72
C LEU A 387 13.27 -12.44 -4.23
N ASP A 388 13.02 -13.51 -5.00
CA ASP A 388 12.95 -13.42 -6.46
C ASP A 388 11.72 -12.57 -6.84
N CYS A 389 11.93 -11.49 -7.58
CA CYS A 389 10.87 -10.61 -8.04
C CYS A 389 11.13 -10.05 -9.45
N GLU A 390 10.05 -9.60 -10.11
CA GLU A 390 10.06 -9.07 -11.47
C GLU A 390 9.61 -7.61 -11.46
N GLY A 391 10.33 -6.75 -12.18
CA GLY A 391 10.10 -5.31 -12.23
C GLY A 391 11.04 -4.50 -11.33
N THR A 392 10.94 -3.19 -11.38
CA THR A 392 11.81 -2.27 -10.64
C THR A 392 11.03 -1.58 -9.53
N GLN A 393 11.52 -1.68 -8.30
CA GLN A 393 10.94 -0.98 -7.15
C GLN A 393 11.62 0.38 -6.99
N SER A 394 10.83 1.45 -6.85
CA SER A 394 11.36 2.77 -6.53
C SER A 394 11.96 2.77 -5.12
N THR A 395 13.24 3.14 -5.02
CA THR A 395 13.94 3.39 -3.76
C THR A 395 13.77 4.84 -3.30
N LEU A 396 14.10 5.14 -2.05
CA LEU A 396 14.10 6.52 -1.54
C LEU A 396 15.04 7.42 -2.34
N GLU A 397 16.18 6.89 -2.79
CA GLU A 397 17.14 7.57 -3.64
C GLU A 397 16.53 7.89 -5.01
N SER A 398 15.86 6.92 -5.64
CA SER A 398 15.19 7.14 -6.93
C SER A 398 14.07 8.18 -6.85
N ILE A 399 13.28 8.16 -5.75
CA ILE A 399 12.21 9.14 -5.50
C ILE A 399 12.80 10.54 -5.29
N ARG A 400 13.92 10.64 -4.56
CA ARG A 400 14.63 11.91 -4.36
C ARG A 400 15.21 12.44 -5.67
N SER A 401 15.78 11.55 -6.51
CA SER A 401 16.27 11.91 -7.83
C SER A 401 15.15 12.45 -8.72
N GLU A 402 14.03 11.73 -8.81
CA GLU A 402 12.87 12.15 -9.60
C GLU A 402 12.33 13.50 -9.12
N LYS A 403 12.25 13.70 -7.79
CA LYS A 403 11.90 15.01 -7.22
C LYS A 403 12.89 16.11 -7.59
N ASN A 404 14.18 15.82 -7.60
CA ASN A 404 15.19 16.79 -8.01
C ASN A 404 15.02 17.17 -9.48
N ASP A 405 14.81 16.19 -10.36
CA ASP A 405 14.58 16.43 -11.78
C ASP A 405 13.33 17.28 -12.01
N LYS A 406 12.23 16.94 -11.33
CA LYS A 406 10.97 17.71 -11.39
C LYS A 406 11.09 19.12 -10.83
N TYR A 407 12.01 19.38 -9.90
CA TYR A 407 12.25 20.72 -9.37
C TYR A 407 12.85 21.66 -10.42
N TYR A 408 13.71 21.13 -11.32
CA TYR A 408 14.30 21.89 -12.41
C TYR A 408 13.41 21.96 -13.66
N GLU A 409 12.60 20.92 -13.91
CA GLU A 409 11.70 20.83 -15.07
C GLU A 409 10.47 21.74 -14.95
N LEU A 410 9.87 21.83 -13.75
CA LEU A 410 8.54 22.43 -13.59
C LEU A 410 8.59 23.93 -13.28
N ASP A 411 7.68 24.69 -13.90
CA ASP A 411 7.46 26.10 -13.55
C ASP A 411 6.95 26.23 -12.10
N ARG A 412 7.60 27.09 -11.31
CA ARG A 412 7.33 27.31 -9.89
C ARG A 412 5.91 27.79 -9.60
N ASN A 413 5.25 28.41 -10.57
CA ASN A 413 3.87 28.89 -10.43
C ASN A 413 2.83 27.88 -10.93
N SER A 414 3.27 26.75 -11.48
CA SER A 414 2.37 25.73 -12.02
C SER A 414 1.69 24.91 -10.92
N ARG A 415 0.50 24.41 -11.24
CA ARG A 415 -0.22 23.46 -10.36
C ARG A 415 0.56 22.16 -10.16
N ASP A 416 1.33 21.75 -11.16
CA ASP A 416 2.11 20.52 -11.07
C ASP A 416 3.31 20.69 -10.15
N TYR A 417 4.01 21.83 -10.19
CA TYR A 417 5.04 22.14 -9.20
C TYR A 417 4.48 22.10 -7.77
N GLU A 418 3.29 22.67 -7.55
CA GLU A 418 2.63 22.61 -6.25
C GLU A 418 2.31 21.17 -5.82
N ARG A 419 1.92 20.29 -6.73
CA ARG A 419 1.69 18.86 -6.41
C ARG A 419 2.97 18.15 -5.97
N TRP A 420 4.12 18.51 -6.53
CA TRP A 420 5.41 17.91 -6.18
C TRP A 420 6.02 18.49 -4.90
N PHE A 421 5.87 19.79 -4.69
CA PHE A 421 6.64 20.55 -3.70
C PHE A 421 5.77 21.44 -2.80
N LEU A 422 4.50 21.07 -2.58
CA LEU A 422 3.60 21.82 -1.70
C LEU A 422 4.32 22.20 -0.41
N LYS A 423 4.26 23.49 -0.09
CA LYS A 423 4.71 24.05 1.18
C LYS A 423 3.81 25.20 1.55
N TYR A 424 2.81 24.92 2.38
CA TYR A 424 1.78 25.86 2.79
C TYR A 424 1.86 26.14 4.29
N THR A 425 2.22 27.38 4.64
CA THR A 425 2.44 27.84 6.03
C THR A 425 1.78 29.21 6.26
N PRO A 426 0.43 29.30 6.19
CA PRO A 426 -0.28 30.58 6.30
C PRO A 426 -0.09 31.28 7.66
N GLY A 427 0.18 30.54 8.74
CA GLY A 427 0.44 31.07 10.09
C GLY A 427 1.70 31.96 10.17
N LYS A 428 2.77 31.62 9.43
CA LYS A 428 4.03 32.38 9.44
C LYS A 428 3.85 33.83 8.98
N LYS A 429 2.97 34.06 7.99
CA LYS A 429 2.64 35.42 7.51
C LYS A 429 1.92 36.26 8.58
N LYS A 430 1.18 35.63 9.51
CA LYS A 430 0.56 36.33 10.66
C LYS A 430 1.58 36.60 11.76
N THR A 431 2.47 35.66 12.08
CA THR A 431 3.51 35.85 13.11
C THR A 431 4.55 36.90 12.73
N ASP A 432 4.92 37.01 11.45
CA ASP A 432 5.85 38.05 10.99
C ASP A 432 5.24 39.46 11.09
N LYS A 433 3.93 39.61 10.80
CA LYS A 433 3.18 40.85 11.03
C LYS A 433 3.09 41.22 12.52
N ILE A 434 2.98 40.23 13.42
CA ILE A 434 2.99 40.44 14.87
C ILE A 434 4.40 40.83 15.38
N LYS A 435 5.47 40.26 14.79
CA LYS A 435 6.85 40.67 15.11
C LYS A 435 7.16 42.11 14.68
N HIS A 436 6.61 42.57 13.56
CA HIS A 436 6.77 43.96 13.10
C HIS A 436 5.99 45.00 13.94
N THR A 437 5.05 44.59 14.78
CA THR A 437 4.25 45.49 15.65
C THR A 437 4.77 45.60 17.09
N ARG A 438 5.80 44.84 17.49
CA ARG A 438 6.54 45.10 18.74
C ARG A 438 7.48 46.30 18.55
N LYS A 439 6.94 47.49 18.86
CA LYS A 439 7.61 48.79 18.95
C LYS A 439 9.05 48.70 19.48
N ARG A 440 9.96 49.40 18.78
CA ARG A 440 11.26 49.90 19.25
C ARG A 440 11.15 50.44 20.68
N ARG A 441 11.57 49.67 21.69
CA ARG A 441 12.08 50.24 22.95
C ARG A 441 13.52 50.66 22.69
N ARG A 442 13.76 51.98 22.66
CA ARG A 442 15.10 52.57 22.66
C ARG A 442 15.82 52.12 23.95
N HIS A 443 16.78 51.21 23.83
CA HIS A 443 17.76 51.00 24.90
C HIS A 443 18.92 51.97 24.69
N ARG A 444 19.08 52.86 25.67
CA ARG A 444 20.24 53.73 25.90
C ARG A 444 21.47 52.83 26.03
N LYS A 445 22.51 53.08 25.22
CA LYS A 445 23.81 52.41 25.33
C LYS A 445 24.44 52.76 26.69
N HIS A 446 24.72 51.75 27.51
CA HIS A 446 25.70 51.84 28.57
C HIS A 446 26.81 50.84 28.27
N ASN A 447 28.00 51.36 27.97
CA ASN A 447 29.23 50.57 27.84
C ASN A 447 29.55 49.92 29.19
N LYS A 448 29.74 48.60 29.21
CA LYS A 448 30.56 47.90 30.20
C LYS A 448 31.33 46.76 29.52
N SER A 449 32.59 46.65 29.93
CA SER A 449 33.65 45.86 29.30
C SER A 449 33.45 44.35 29.44
N ILE A 450 33.97 43.64 28.43
CA ILE A 450 34.00 42.19 28.32
C ILE A 450 35.17 41.66 29.15
N LYS A 451 34.90 40.83 30.17
CA LYS A 451 35.88 39.84 30.66
C LYS A 451 35.52 38.49 30.05
N LYS A 452 36.48 37.89 29.35
CA LYS A 452 36.42 36.52 28.82
C LYS A 452 36.54 35.55 29.99
N GLU A 453 35.52 34.72 30.20
CA GLU A 453 35.66 33.45 30.90
C GLU A 453 35.34 32.32 29.92
N THR A 454 36.37 31.51 29.69
CA THR A 454 36.36 30.23 28.99
C THR A 454 35.50 29.24 29.76
N VAL A 455 34.38 28.81 29.19
CA VAL A 455 33.66 27.62 29.66
C VAL A 455 34.10 26.44 28.79
N GLN A 456 34.84 25.55 29.44
CA GLN A 456 35.25 24.25 28.94
C GLN A 456 34.00 23.42 28.59
N ASN A 457 34.00 22.80 27.42
CA ASN A 457 33.06 21.74 27.06
C ASN A 457 33.12 20.61 28.08
N VAL A 458 31.97 20.26 28.68
CA VAL A 458 31.76 18.97 29.34
C VAL A 458 30.57 18.32 28.65
N PHE A 459 30.82 17.84 27.43
CA PHE A 459 29.88 17.00 26.66
C PHE A 459 30.61 15.88 25.93
N ASP A 460 31.66 15.33 26.55
CA ASP A 460 32.28 14.08 26.14
C ASP A 460 32.51 13.23 27.40
N LEU A 461 31.51 12.45 27.78
CA LEU A 461 31.65 11.22 28.55
C LEU A 461 30.32 10.46 28.49
N TYR A 462 30.41 9.21 28.02
CA TYR A 462 29.35 8.20 27.81
C TYR A 462 28.65 8.21 26.44
N HIS A 463 29.45 7.99 25.40
CA HIS A 463 29.07 7.12 24.28
C HIS A 463 29.74 5.75 24.49
N ASN A 464 28.99 4.69 24.16
CA ASN A 464 29.20 3.26 24.43
C ASN A 464 28.78 2.77 25.81
N ILE A 465 27.46 2.58 25.98
CA ILE A 465 26.88 1.30 26.42
C ILE A 465 25.72 0.98 25.49
#